data_AF-A0A2U1R4C4-F1
#
_entry.id   AF-A0A2U1R4C4-F1
#
_cell.length_a   1.000
_cell.length_b   1.000
_cell.length_c   1.000
_cell.angle_alpha   90.00
_cell.angle_beta   90.00
_cell.angle_gamma   90.00
#
_symmetry.space_group_name_H-M   'P 1'
#
loop_
_entity.id
_entity.type
_entity.pdbx_description
1 polymer ?
#
loop_
_entity_poly.entity_id
_entity_poly.type
_entity_poly.pdbx_seq_one_letter_code
_entity_poly.pdbx_strand_id
1 'polypeptide(L)'
;MLNKGLRDEEKIRIDNVLKTLRTLIFVPYPLNDSDKTALENQLKEFALNLETLIDYSNEDLIKLLMRLHFDWEQLEQFGDFLIEFSKTENYNFESKALAVYQYIQTESKVFSFGINAKIASLKNK
;
A
#
# COMPACT_ATOMS: atom_id res chain seq x y z
N MET A 1 22.17 21.66 -2.43
CA MET A 1 21.93 20.49 -3.31
C MET A 1 22.23 19.16 -2.60
N LEU A 2 21.98 19.04 -1.29
CA LEU A 2 22.20 17.80 -0.52
C LEU A 2 20.95 16.90 -0.42
N ASN A 3 19.75 17.42 -0.68
CA ASN A 3 18.48 16.69 -0.46
C ASN A 3 17.95 15.94 -1.69
N LYS A 4 18.47 16.15 -2.90
CA LYS A 4 17.92 15.52 -4.10
C LYS A 4 18.29 14.03 -4.19
N GLY A 5 19.57 13.71 -3.96
CA GLY A 5 20.05 12.32 -3.97
C GLY A 5 19.38 11.45 -2.90
N LEU A 6 19.29 11.95 -1.66
CA LEU A 6 18.64 11.23 -0.55
C LEU A 6 17.16 10.93 -0.83
N ARG A 7 16.43 11.88 -1.44
CA ARG A 7 15.03 11.69 -1.79
C ARG A 7 14.85 10.68 -2.93
N ASP A 8 15.76 10.68 -3.89
CA ASP A 8 15.74 9.72 -5.00
C ASP A 8 16.02 8.29 -4.48
N GLU A 9 16.95 8.14 -3.53
CA GLU A 9 17.23 6.86 -2.86
C GLU A 9 16.04 6.35 -2.05
N GLU A 10 15.37 7.22 -1.30
CA GLU A 10 14.18 6.85 -0.52
C GLU A 10 13.03 6.41 -1.43
N LYS A 11 12.80 7.12 -2.54
CA LYS A 11 11.81 6.73 -3.54
C LYS A 11 12.12 5.34 -4.10
N ILE A 12 13.36 5.09 -4.52
CA ILE A 12 13.80 3.79 -5.04
C ILE A 12 13.61 2.68 -4.00
N ARG A 13 13.89 2.97 -2.72
CA ARG A 13 13.66 2.00 -1.62
C ARG A 13 12.18 1.61 -1.54
N ILE A 14 11.29 2.60 -1.50
CA ILE A 14 9.83 2.36 -1.40
C ILE A 14 9.34 1.55 -2.60
N ASP A 15 9.76 1.92 -3.82
CA ASP A 15 9.38 1.21 -5.05
C ASP A 15 9.83 -0.26 -5.02
N ASN A 16 11.04 -0.54 -4.54
CA ASN A 16 11.57 -1.90 -4.43
C ASN A 16 10.80 -2.74 -3.40
N VAL A 17 10.44 -2.16 -2.26
CA VAL A 17 9.62 -2.85 -1.24
C VAL A 17 8.22 -3.13 -1.79
N LEU A 18 7.56 -2.15 -2.43
CA LEU A 18 6.23 -2.33 -3.04
C LEU A 18 6.24 -3.40 -4.14
N LYS A 19 7.27 -3.40 -5.00
CA LYS A 19 7.44 -4.43 -6.02
C LYS A 19 7.56 -5.83 -5.41
N THR A 20 8.30 -5.95 -4.31
CA THR A 20 8.48 -7.22 -3.60
C THR A 20 7.18 -7.67 -2.95
N LEU A 21 6.49 -6.78 -2.22
CA LEU A 21 5.17 -7.04 -1.62
C LEU A 21 4.18 -7.59 -2.64
N ARG A 22 4.04 -6.92 -3.78
CA ARG A 22 3.13 -7.37 -4.86
C ARG A 22 3.54 -8.71 -5.46
N THR A 23 4.84 -8.98 -5.58
CA THR A 23 5.34 -10.26 -6.11
C THR A 23 4.97 -11.42 -5.17
N LEU A 24 5.06 -11.20 -3.86
CA LEU A 24 4.72 -12.21 -2.85
C LEU A 24 3.23 -12.59 -2.88
N ILE A 25 2.34 -11.62 -3.12
CA ILE A 25 0.87 -11.83 -3.08
C ILE A 25 0.24 -12.10 -4.45
N PHE A 26 1.01 -12.13 -5.52
CA PHE A 26 0.50 -12.32 -6.89
C PHE A 26 -0.01 -13.75 -7.14
N VAL A 27 0.41 -14.71 -6.33
CA VAL A 27 0.16 -16.13 -6.54
C VAL A 27 -1.21 -16.52 -5.95
N PRO A 28 -2.08 -17.24 -6.67
CA PRO A 28 -3.43 -17.61 -6.21
C PRO A 28 -3.46 -18.71 -5.14
N TYR A 29 -2.34 -19.00 -4.50
CA TYR A 29 -2.23 -19.99 -3.43
C TYR A 29 -2.05 -19.29 -2.09
N PRO A 30 -2.52 -19.90 -0.97
CA PRO A 30 -2.24 -19.38 0.36
C PRO A 30 -0.74 -19.20 0.56
N LEU A 31 -0.35 -18.08 1.18
CA LEU A 31 1.05 -17.81 1.50
C LEU A 31 1.58 -18.92 2.41
N ASN A 32 2.68 -19.56 2.01
CA ASN A 32 3.38 -20.49 2.90
C ASN A 32 4.09 -19.71 4.04
N ASP A 33 4.59 -20.40 5.05
CA ASP A 33 5.24 -19.75 6.21
C ASP A 33 6.46 -18.91 5.82
N SER A 34 7.19 -19.30 4.77
CA SER A 34 8.33 -18.54 4.26
C SER A 34 7.87 -17.26 3.58
N ASP A 35 6.80 -17.32 2.77
CA ASP A 35 6.22 -16.16 2.11
C ASP A 35 5.61 -15.18 3.12
N LYS A 36 4.94 -15.69 4.17
CA LYS A 36 4.45 -14.88 5.29
C LYS A 36 5.59 -14.17 6.02
N THR A 37 6.68 -14.89 6.28
CA THR A 37 7.87 -14.30 6.91
C THR A 37 8.50 -13.23 6.01
N ALA A 38 8.58 -13.48 4.70
CA ALA A 38 9.07 -12.50 3.74
C ALA A 38 8.18 -11.26 3.68
N LEU A 39 6.86 -11.44 3.66
CA LEU A 39 5.88 -10.37 3.68
C LEU A 39 6.03 -9.51 4.93
N GLU A 40 6.12 -10.13 6.11
CA GLU A 40 6.32 -9.43 7.39
C GLU A 40 7.63 -8.63 7.39
N ASN A 41 8.70 -9.18 6.83
CA ASN A 41 9.97 -8.46 6.73
C ASN A 41 9.90 -7.27 5.78
N GLN A 42 9.16 -7.37 4.67
CA GLN A 42 8.94 -6.23 3.77
C GLN A 42 8.07 -5.15 4.42
N LEU A 43 7.01 -5.53 5.15
CA LEU A 43 6.17 -4.56 5.85
C LEU A 43 6.96 -3.77 6.91
N LYS A 44 7.95 -4.39 7.56
CA LYS A 44 8.80 -3.71 8.56
C LYS A 44 9.59 -2.53 7.98
N GLU A 45 9.91 -2.55 6.68
CA GLU A 45 10.54 -1.41 5.98
C GLU A 45 9.66 -0.15 5.98
N PHE A 46 8.35 -0.33 6.18
CA PHE A 46 7.36 0.74 6.34
C PHE A 46 6.89 0.90 7.79
N ALA A 47 7.64 0.37 8.77
CA ALA A 47 7.23 0.32 10.17
C ALA A 47 5.86 -0.35 10.38
N LEU A 48 5.55 -1.34 9.54
CA LEU A 48 4.35 -2.17 9.59
C LEU A 48 4.71 -3.64 9.81
N ASN A 49 3.69 -4.41 10.15
CA ASN A 49 3.62 -5.86 10.15
C ASN A 49 2.13 -6.21 9.96
N LEU A 50 1.76 -7.48 9.85
CA LEU A 50 0.34 -7.82 9.61
C LEU A 50 -0.58 -7.36 10.75
N GLU A 51 -0.16 -7.54 12.00
CA GLU A 51 -0.92 -7.15 13.20
C GLU A 51 -1.20 -5.63 13.21
N THR A 52 -0.15 -4.82 13.12
CA THR A 52 -0.27 -3.36 13.04
C THR A 52 -1.08 -2.91 11.84
N LEU A 53 -0.94 -3.54 10.67
CA LEU A 53 -1.73 -3.21 9.48
C LEU A 53 -3.23 -3.49 9.69
N ILE A 54 -3.57 -4.51 10.48
CA ILE A 54 -4.96 -4.79 10.90
C ILE A 54 -5.43 -3.70 11.87
N ASP A 55 -4.63 -3.39 12.89
CA ASP A 55 -5.00 -2.50 14.00
C ASP A 55 -5.02 -1.02 13.61
N TYR A 56 -4.25 -0.62 12.59
CA TYR A 56 -4.22 0.76 12.13
C TYR A 56 -5.62 1.22 11.69
N SER A 57 -6.02 2.41 12.14
CA SER A 57 -7.14 3.11 11.53
C SER A 57 -6.78 3.55 10.11
N ASN A 58 -7.79 3.79 9.26
CA ASN A 58 -7.57 4.30 7.91
C ASN A 58 -6.77 5.61 7.91
N GLU A 59 -7.09 6.52 8.83
CA GLU A 59 -6.43 7.81 8.94
C GLU A 59 -4.98 7.68 9.39
N ASP A 60 -4.72 6.83 10.38
CA ASP A 60 -3.37 6.68 10.93
C ASP A 60 -2.44 5.94 9.97
N LEU A 61 -2.98 5.00 9.17
CA LEU A 61 -2.26 4.40 8.06
C LEU A 61 -1.85 5.46 7.02
N ILE A 62 -2.78 6.32 6.60
CA ILE A 62 -2.47 7.41 5.66
C ILE A 62 -1.39 8.34 6.23
N LYS A 63 -1.53 8.76 7.50
CA LYS A 63 -0.51 9.60 8.17
C LYS A 63 0.87 8.94 8.17
N LEU A 64 0.93 7.63 8.43
CA LEU A 64 2.18 6.86 8.38
C LEU A 64 2.79 6.89 6.99
N LEU A 65 2.02 6.55 5.94
CA LEU A 65 2.51 6.51 4.56
C LEU A 65 3.03 7.88 4.09
N MET A 66 2.35 8.96 4.46
CA MET A 66 2.79 10.33 4.14
C MET A 66 4.05 10.75 4.91
N ARG A 67 4.18 10.31 6.17
CA ARG A 67 5.42 10.51 6.95
C ARG A 67 6.60 9.76 6.35
N LEU A 68 6.35 8.63 5.70
CA LEU A 68 7.33 7.84 4.94
C LEU A 68 7.52 8.36 3.51
N HIS A 69 6.99 9.53 3.18
CA HIS A 69 7.20 10.22 1.90
C HIS A 69 6.75 9.44 0.66
N PHE A 70 5.72 8.58 0.79
CA PHE A 70 5.11 7.94 -0.37
C PHE A 70 4.57 9.00 -1.33
N ASP A 71 4.91 8.85 -2.62
CA ASP A 71 4.27 9.63 -3.67
C ASP A 71 2.93 9.03 -4.11
N TRP A 72 2.23 9.71 -5.01
CA TRP A 72 0.89 9.30 -5.45
C TRP A 72 0.85 7.92 -6.12
N GLU A 73 1.90 7.60 -6.89
CA GLU A 73 2.00 6.31 -7.57
C GLU A 73 2.27 5.20 -6.54
N GLN A 74 3.14 5.46 -5.57
CA GLN A 74 3.44 4.54 -4.48
C GLN A 74 2.24 4.29 -3.58
N LEU A 75 1.46 5.32 -3.26
CA LEU A 75 0.20 5.19 -2.54
C LEU A 75 -0.79 4.33 -3.32
N GLU A 76 -0.91 4.56 -4.63
CA GLU A 76 -1.79 3.76 -5.49
C GLU A 76 -1.35 2.28 -5.51
N GLN A 77 -0.06 2.03 -5.68
CA GLN A 77 0.51 0.67 -5.64
C GLN A 77 0.33 -0.02 -4.29
N PHE A 78 0.42 0.73 -3.18
CA PHE A 78 0.16 0.18 -1.85
C PHE A 78 -1.33 -0.14 -1.67
N GLY A 79 -2.24 0.71 -2.17
CA GLY A 79 -3.67 0.41 -2.22
C GLY A 79 -3.97 -0.85 -3.03
N ASP A 80 -3.31 -1.02 -4.19
CA ASP A 80 -3.47 -2.21 -5.03
C ASP A 80 -3.02 -3.46 -4.29
N PHE A 81 -1.88 -3.37 -3.59
CA PHE A 81 -1.40 -4.44 -2.71
C PHE A 81 -2.45 -4.82 -1.64
N LEU A 82 -3.07 -3.85 -0.96
CA LEU A 82 -4.10 -4.13 0.05
C LEU A 82 -5.31 -4.85 -0.54
N ILE A 83 -5.75 -4.47 -1.74
CA ILE A 83 -6.88 -5.13 -2.43
C ILE A 83 -6.54 -6.56 -2.82
N GLU A 84 -5.40 -6.76 -3.48
CA GLU A 84 -4.99 -8.10 -3.89
C GLU A 84 -4.75 -9.00 -2.66
N PHE A 85 -4.16 -8.46 -1.61
CA PHE A 85 -3.93 -9.19 -0.39
C PHE A 85 -5.24 -9.56 0.33
N SER A 86 -6.27 -8.72 0.25
CA SER A 86 -7.61 -9.03 0.79
C SER A 86 -8.33 -10.18 0.07
N LYS A 87 -7.84 -10.61 -1.09
CA LYS A 87 -8.36 -11.80 -1.78
C LYS A 87 -7.79 -13.10 -1.20
N THR A 88 -6.67 -13.01 -0.49
CA THR A 88 -5.96 -14.14 0.10
C THR A 88 -6.23 -14.11 1.61
N GLU A 89 -6.67 -15.22 2.19
CA GLU A 89 -7.03 -15.34 3.62
C GLU A 89 -8.29 -14.54 4.05
N ASN A 90 -8.66 -14.66 5.33
CA ASN A 90 -9.76 -13.94 6.01
C ASN A 90 -9.43 -12.46 6.32
N TYR A 91 -8.46 -11.84 5.64
CA TYR A 91 -8.12 -10.44 5.88
C TYR A 91 -8.94 -9.50 5.00
N ASN A 92 -9.48 -8.44 5.58
CA ASN A 92 -10.22 -7.41 4.84
C ASN A 92 -9.55 -6.05 5.01
N PHE A 93 -8.77 -5.66 3.99
CA PHE A 93 -8.12 -4.36 3.88
C PHE A 93 -8.80 -3.45 2.85
N GLU A 94 -9.99 -3.81 2.35
CA GLU A 94 -10.70 -3.04 1.31
C GLU A 94 -11.03 -1.61 1.79
N SER A 95 -11.42 -1.46 3.05
CA SER A 95 -11.69 -0.14 3.65
C SER A 95 -10.45 0.74 3.72
N LYS A 96 -9.28 0.15 4.00
CA LYS A 96 -7.98 0.84 4.03
C LYS A 96 -7.54 1.24 2.62
N ALA A 97 -7.65 0.32 1.65
CA ALA A 97 -7.36 0.63 0.25
C ALA A 97 -8.25 1.75 -0.29
N LEU A 98 -9.56 1.70 0.01
CA LEU A 98 -10.49 2.76 -0.35
C LEU A 98 -10.07 4.11 0.22
N ALA A 99 -9.68 4.16 1.49
CA ALA A 99 -9.22 5.39 2.14
C ALA A 99 -7.95 5.95 1.46
N VAL A 100 -6.99 5.08 1.10
CA VAL A 100 -5.79 5.49 0.36
C VAL A 100 -6.17 6.10 -1.01
N TYR A 101 -7.03 5.45 -1.79
CA TYR A 101 -7.47 5.99 -3.07
C TYR A 101 -8.22 7.32 -2.95
N GLN A 102 -9.10 7.44 -1.94
CA GLN A 102 -9.82 8.69 -1.66
C GLN A 102 -8.86 9.81 -1.25
N TYR A 103 -7.82 9.49 -0.49
CA TYR A 103 -6.77 10.44 -0.14
C TYR A 103 -6.02 10.93 -1.38
N ILE A 104 -5.61 10.03 -2.28
CA ILE A 104 -4.98 10.40 -3.55
C ILE A 104 -5.90 11.33 -4.36
N GLN A 105 -7.19 10.98 -4.50
CA GLN A 105 -8.15 11.79 -5.26
C GLN A 105 -8.36 13.19 -4.66
N THR A 106 -8.28 13.32 -3.33
CA THR A 106 -8.50 14.60 -2.63
C THR A 106 -7.24 15.47 -2.65
N GLU A 107 -6.08 14.89 -2.36
CA GLU A 107 -4.85 15.66 -2.11
C GLU A 107 -3.97 15.85 -3.33
N SER A 108 -4.00 14.95 -4.32
CA SER A 108 -3.18 15.08 -5.53
C SER A 108 -3.55 16.30 -6.37
N LYS A 109 -4.78 16.81 -6.23
CA LYS A 109 -5.38 17.87 -7.05
C LYS A 109 -5.38 17.58 -8.55
N VAL A 110 -5.17 16.31 -8.92
CA VAL A 110 -5.19 15.83 -10.31
C VAL A 110 -6.36 14.86 -10.45
N PHE A 111 -7.17 15.08 -11.48
CA PHE A 111 -8.22 14.13 -11.80
C PHE A 111 -7.62 12.87 -12.42
N SER A 112 -7.87 11.70 -11.81
CA SER A 112 -7.42 10.41 -12.32
C SER A 112 -8.62 9.48 -12.57
N PHE A 113 -8.81 9.09 -13.83
CA PHE A 113 -9.82 8.10 -14.19
C PHE A 113 -9.54 6.74 -13.51
N GLY A 114 -8.27 6.36 -13.37
CA GLY A 114 -7.86 5.11 -12.72
C GLY A 114 -8.26 5.08 -11.25
N ILE A 115 -7.92 6.14 -10.50
CA ILE A 115 -8.29 6.25 -9.08
C ILE A 115 -9.80 6.29 -8.90
N ASN A 116 -10.54 7.04 -9.73
CA ASN A 116 -12.00 7.07 -9.64
C ASN A 116 -12.63 5.71 -9.91
N ALA A 117 -12.12 4.95 -10.88
CA ALA A 117 -12.58 3.60 -11.16
C ALA A 117 -12.33 2.65 -9.97
N LYS A 118 -11.16 2.73 -9.33
CA LYS A 118 -10.81 1.97 -8.12
C LYS A 118 -11.70 2.33 -6.91
N ILE A 119 -12.01 3.61 -6.72
CA ILE A 119 -12.95 4.06 -5.67
C ILE A 119 -14.36 3.52 -5.95
N ALA A 120 -14.82 3.62 -7.20
CA ALA A 120 -16.17 3.17 -7.57
C ALA A 120 -16.33 1.66 -7.44
N SER A 121 -15.32 0.87 -7.82
CA SER A 121 -15.37 -0.60 -7.72
C SER A 121 -15.50 -1.08 -6.26
N LEU A 122 -14.89 -0.37 -5.30
CA LEU A 122 -14.97 -0.72 -3.88
C LEU A 122 -16.25 -0.23 -3.20
N LYS A 123 -16.84 0.88 -3.66
CA LYS A 123 -18.11 1.39 -3.12
C LYS A 123 -19.34 0.63 -3.60
N ASN A 124 -19.24 -0.04 -4.75
CA ASN A 124 -20.35 -0.74 -5.39
C ASN A 124 -20.35 -2.26 -5.12
N LYS A 125 -19.56 -2.73 -4.15
CA LYS A 125 -19.64 -4.10 -3.62
C LYS A 125 -20.71 -4.20 -2.54
#